data_AF-A0A183EIG2-F1
#
_entry.id   AF-A0A183EIG2-F1
#
_cell.length_a   1.000
_cell.length_b   1.000
_cell.length_c   1.000
_cell.angle_alpha   90.00
_cell.angle_beta   90.00
_cell.angle_gamma   90.00
#
_symmetry.space_group_name_H-M   'P 1'
#
loop_
_entity.id
_entity.type
_entity.pdbx_description
1 polymer ?
#
loop_
_entity_poly.entity_id
_entity_poly.type
_entity_poly.pdbx_seq_one_letter_code
_entity_poly.pdbx_strand_id
1 'polypeptide(L)'
;MCPEELSLQLILSWTSTVLVEMNIVLLKMYIYDWEYVLYLGESYLKPVTPPSPSSIYIICHTSGTTGTPKGVQLSHRAILAAMTGLYMQWCVPPHNIVFDRNDTYLSFLSLAHVYEQLLQVTLIVTVMMCERLLAEKGWEGGESGGKGRNEADLVLFD
;
A
#
# COMPACT_ATOMS: atom_id res chain seq x y z
N MET A 1 -20.71 -13.19 23.35
CA MET A 1 -21.81 -13.25 22.37
C MET A 1 -21.41 -12.27 21.27
N CYS A 2 -20.81 -12.74 20.18
CA CYS A 2 -20.48 -11.88 19.04
C CYS A 2 -21.81 -11.53 18.37
N PRO A 3 -22.17 -10.25 18.18
CA PRO A 3 -23.34 -9.93 17.37
C PRO A 3 -23.08 -10.46 15.95
N GLU A 4 -24.17 -10.87 15.31
CA GLU A 4 -24.27 -11.40 13.95
C GLU A 4 -23.27 -10.73 12.99
N GLU A 5 -22.68 -11.54 12.10
CA GLU A 5 -21.78 -11.11 11.04
C GLU A 5 -22.27 -9.81 10.38
N LEU A 6 -21.64 -8.68 10.76
CA LEU A 6 -21.79 -7.44 10.02
C LEU A 6 -21.16 -7.67 8.65
N SER A 7 -22.00 -8.04 7.68
CA SER A 7 -21.70 -7.88 6.26
C SER A 7 -21.51 -6.38 6.02
N LEU A 8 -20.26 -5.90 6.11
CA LEU A 8 -19.90 -4.51 5.86
C LEU A 8 -20.25 -4.14 4.42
N GLN A 9 -21.43 -3.58 4.22
CA GLN A 9 -21.81 -2.85 3.00
C GLN A 9 -21.57 -1.36 3.26
N LEU A 10 -20.31 -0.97 3.50
CA LEU A 10 -19.94 0.43 3.58
C LEU A 10 -19.82 0.97 2.15
N ILE A 11 -20.78 1.81 1.74
CA ILE A 11 -20.72 2.54 0.48
C ILE A 11 -20.31 3.98 0.82
N LEU A 12 -19.08 4.34 0.45
CA LEU A 12 -18.58 5.72 0.56
C LEU A 12 -18.98 6.47 -0.73
N SER A 13 -19.78 7.54 -0.60
CA SER A 13 -20.19 8.40 -1.72
C SER A 13 -19.66 9.82 -1.53
N TRP A 14 -19.25 10.44 -2.64
CA TRP A 14 -18.70 11.81 -2.69
C TRP A 14 -19.63 12.77 -3.44
N THR A 15 -20.93 12.49 -3.52
CA THR A 15 -21.92 13.37 -4.17
C THR A 15 -22.92 13.95 -3.18
N SER A 16 -23.49 15.12 -3.53
CA SER A 16 -24.38 15.90 -2.69
C SER A 16 -25.60 15.09 -2.23
N THR A 17 -25.83 15.13 -0.91
CA THR A 17 -26.71 14.29 -0.08
C THR A 17 -28.17 14.22 -0.52
N VAL A 18 -28.64 15.14 -1.36
CA VAL A 18 -30.06 15.46 -1.57
C VAL A 18 -30.84 14.38 -2.35
N LEU A 19 -30.22 13.69 -3.33
CA LEU A 19 -30.91 12.64 -4.09
C LEU A 19 -30.83 11.24 -3.43
N VAL A 20 -29.95 11.09 -2.44
CA VAL A 20 -29.61 9.82 -1.79
C VAL A 20 -30.61 9.49 -0.67
N GLU A 21 -31.16 10.50 -0.01
CA GLU A 21 -32.15 10.33 1.06
C GLU A 21 -33.43 9.59 0.61
N MET A 22 -33.95 9.86 -0.60
CA MET A 22 -35.22 9.27 -1.06
C MET A 22 -35.16 7.76 -1.33
N ASN A 23 -34.01 7.21 -1.75
CA ASN A 23 -33.86 5.77 -2.02
C ASN A 23 -33.46 4.96 -0.76
N ILE A 24 -32.87 5.60 0.24
CA ILE A 24 -32.33 4.93 1.44
C ILE A 24 -33.42 4.50 2.43
N VAL A 25 -34.54 5.23 2.48
CA VAL A 25 -35.71 4.87 3.30
C VAL A 25 -36.26 3.49 2.93
N LEU A 26 -36.13 3.07 1.67
CA LEU A 26 -36.60 1.77 1.19
C LEU A 26 -35.67 0.59 1.56
N LEU A 27 -34.39 0.84 1.85
CA LEU A 27 -33.36 -0.19 2.04
C LEU A 27 -32.82 -0.31 3.47
N LYS A 28 -33.33 0.47 4.44
CA LYS A 28 -32.81 0.52 5.82
C LYS A 28 -31.29 0.76 5.88
N MET A 29 -30.78 1.65 5.02
CA MET A 29 -29.35 2.00 5.00
C MET A 29 -29.05 3.11 6.01
N TYR A 30 -27.91 3.00 6.70
CA TYR A 30 -27.37 4.09 7.53
C TYR A 30 -26.34 4.87 6.73
N ILE A 31 -26.46 6.21 6.72
CA ILE A 31 -25.47 7.11 6.13
C ILE A 31 -24.60 7.64 7.25
N TYR A 32 -23.28 7.53 7.08
CA TYR A 32 -22.30 8.17 7.95
C TYR A 32 -21.53 9.18 7.11
N ASP A 33 -21.43 10.40 7.61
CA ASP A 33 -20.53 11.38 7.04
C ASP A 33 -19.08 11.02 7.32
N TRP A 34 -18.16 11.54 6.50
CA TRP A 34 -16.75 11.22 6.59
C TRP A 34 -16.14 11.67 7.93
N GLU A 35 -16.53 12.85 8.43
CA GLU A 35 -16.04 13.40 9.69
C GLU A 35 -16.44 12.50 10.87
N TYR A 36 -17.66 11.97 10.86
CA TYR A 36 -18.11 11.01 11.86
C TYR A 36 -17.30 9.71 11.82
N VAL A 37 -16.92 9.21 10.64
CA VAL A 37 -16.04 8.04 10.52
C VAL A 37 -14.65 8.32 11.11
N LEU A 38 -14.07 9.50 10.84
CA LEU A 38 -12.80 9.92 11.43
C LEU A 38 -12.89 10.02 12.97
N TYR A 39 -13.93 10.67 13.48
CA TYR A 39 -14.21 10.77 14.92
C TYR A 39 -14.31 9.39 15.59
N LEU A 40 -14.98 8.42 14.96
CA LEU A 40 -15.04 7.06 15.47
C LEU A 40 -13.66 6.39 15.47
N GLY A 41 -12.86 6.61 14.44
CA GLY A 41 -11.48 6.10 14.37
C GLY A 41 -10.61 6.62 15.52
N GLU A 42 -10.72 7.90 15.85
CA GLU A 42 -10.00 8.53 16.97
C GLU A 42 -10.52 8.08 18.34
N SER A 43 -11.84 7.98 18.48
CA SER A 43 -12.48 7.62 19.75
C SER A 43 -12.30 6.14 20.14
N TYR A 44 -12.10 5.26 19.15
CA TYR A 44 -12.02 3.81 19.35
C TYR A 44 -10.75 3.21 18.74
N LEU A 45 -9.59 3.78 19.08
CA LEU A 45 -8.29 3.25 18.66
C LEU A 45 -8.12 1.79 19.12
N LYS A 46 -7.85 0.91 18.16
CA LYS A 46 -7.50 -0.49 18.44
C LYS A 46 -5.99 -0.67 18.38
N PRO A 47 -5.42 -1.57 19.21
CA PRO A 47 -4.01 -1.90 19.10
C PRO A 47 -3.71 -2.46 17.71
N VAL A 48 -2.57 -2.05 17.14
CA VAL A 48 -2.11 -2.54 15.84
C VAL A 48 -1.92 -4.05 15.97
N THR A 49 -2.60 -4.81 15.10
CA THR A 49 -2.43 -6.25 15.00
C THR A 49 -1.63 -6.54 13.73
N PRO A 50 -0.35 -6.92 13.83
CA PRO A 50 0.47 -7.20 12.66
C PRO A 50 -0.12 -8.34 11.84
N PRO A 51 -0.10 -8.26 10.50
CA PRO A 51 -0.58 -9.33 9.65
C PRO A 51 0.35 -10.54 9.71
N SER A 52 -0.20 -11.74 9.55
CA SER A 52 0.59 -12.94 9.30
C SER A 52 1.04 -12.99 7.82
N PRO A 53 2.12 -13.70 7.46
CA PRO A 53 2.50 -13.85 6.05
C PRO A 53 1.40 -14.47 5.17
N SER A 54 0.51 -15.28 5.75
CA SER A 54 -0.64 -15.89 5.07
C SER A 54 -1.88 -15.01 5.02
N SER A 55 -1.92 -13.91 5.79
CA SER A 55 -3.03 -12.96 5.75
C SER A 55 -3.16 -12.37 4.35
N ILE A 56 -4.39 -12.16 3.91
CA ILE A 56 -4.67 -11.52 2.61
C ILE A 56 -4.28 -10.05 2.70
N TYR A 57 -3.44 -9.61 1.77
CA TYR A 57 -3.03 -8.22 1.62
C TYR A 57 -3.98 -7.45 0.70
N ILE A 58 -4.28 -8.02 -0.47
CA ILE A 58 -5.15 -7.38 -1.47
C ILE A 58 -5.96 -8.42 -2.24
N ILE A 59 -7.16 -8.02 -2.66
CA ILE A 59 -7.97 -8.77 -3.63
C ILE A 59 -8.01 -7.97 -4.92
N CYS A 60 -7.33 -8.47 -5.95
CA CYS A 60 -7.31 -7.83 -7.26
C CYS A 60 -8.40 -8.42 -8.14
N HIS A 61 -9.36 -7.59 -8.58
CA HIS A 61 -10.33 -8.03 -9.57
C HIS A 61 -9.71 -8.00 -10.97
N THR A 62 -9.89 -9.10 -11.69
CA THR A 62 -9.43 -9.26 -13.07
C THR A 62 -10.63 -9.52 -13.97
N SER A 63 -10.59 -9.08 -15.22
CA SER A 63 -11.68 -9.30 -16.19
C SER A 63 -12.00 -10.79 -16.38
N GLY A 64 -11.02 -11.66 -16.15
CA GLY A 64 -11.16 -13.12 -16.28
C GLY A 64 -11.31 -13.56 -17.74
N THR A 65 -10.77 -14.71 -18.10
CA THR A 65 -10.92 -15.27 -19.46
C THR A 65 -12.35 -15.75 -19.76
N THR A 66 -13.18 -15.90 -18.73
CA THR A 66 -14.54 -16.44 -18.78
C THR A 66 -15.63 -15.34 -18.73
N GLY A 67 -15.27 -14.06 -18.89
CA GLY A 67 -16.20 -12.92 -18.95
C GLY A 67 -16.72 -12.40 -17.60
N THR A 68 -16.76 -13.22 -16.56
CA THR A 68 -17.09 -12.78 -15.20
C THR A 68 -15.82 -12.40 -14.43
N PRO A 69 -15.74 -11.17 -13.85
CA PRO A 69 -14.59 -10.76 -13.09
C PRO A 69 -14.34 -11.66 -11.87
N LYS A 70 -13.08 -12.06 -11.67
CA LYS A 70 -12.67 -12.91 -10.53
C LYS A 70 -11.78 -12.10 -9.60
N GLY A 71 -12.03 -12.21 -8.30
CA GLY A 71 -11.18 -11.65 -7.25
C GLY A 71 -10.02 -12.59 -6.97
N VAL A 72 -8.80 -12.16 -7.27
CA VAL A 72 -7.57 -12.89 -6.97
C VAL A 72 -7.08 -12.44 -5.60
N GLN A 73 -7.06 -13.36 -4.64
CA GLN A 73 -6.56 -13.10 -3.29
C GLN A 73 -5.02 -13.20 -3.27
N LEU A 74 -4.35 -12.12 -2.90
CA LEU A 74 -2.90 -12.06 -2.77
C LEU A 74 -2.54 -11.89 -1.30
N SER A 75 -1.74 -12.80 -0.75
CA SER A 75 -1.25 -12.74 0.63
C SER A 75 -0.06 -11.79 0.76
N HIS A 76 0.24 -11.37 1.99
CA HIS A 76 1.47 -10.60 2.28
C HIS A 76 2.73 -11.32 1.77
N ARG A 77 2.82 -12.65 1.96
CA ARG A 77 3.93 -13.45 1.44
C ARG A 77 4.03 -13.40 -0.08
N ALA A 78 2.90 -13.48 -0.79
CA ALA A 78 2.89 -13.44 -2.25
C ALA A 78 3.40 -12.09 -2.79
N ILE A 79 2.96 -10.99 -2.18
CA ILE A 79 3.41 -9.64 -2.54
C ILE A 79 4.90 -9.48 -2.24
N LEU A 80 5.36 -9.88 -1.04
CA LEU A 80 6.78 -9.82 -0.68
C LEU A 80 7.66 -10.63 -1.63
N ALA A 81 7.23 -11.83 -2.03
CA ALA A 81 7.98 -12.63 -3.01
C ALA A 81 8.12 -11.93 -4.37
N ALA A 82 7.05 -11.28 -4.85
CA ALA A 82 7.09 -10.51 -6.08
C ALA A 82 7.98 -9.26 -5.94
N MET A 83 7.93 -8.58 -4.80
CA MET A 83 8.81 -7.44 -4.49
C MET A 83 10.27 -7.85 -4.46
N THR A 84 10.59 -9.00 -3.87
CA THR A 84 11.97 -9.53 -3.87
C THR A 84 12.46 -9.74 -5.30
N GLY A 85 11.62 -10.25 -6.20
CA GLY A 85 11.95 -10.37 -7.62
C GLY A 85 12.31 -9.02 -8.26
N LEU A 86 11.48 -7.99 -8.03
CA LEU A 86 11.75 -6.63 -8.53
C LEU A 86 13.02 -6.02 -7.92
N TYR A 87 13.22 -6.18 -6.62
CA TYR A 87 14.41 -5.71 -5.94
C TYR A 87 15.68 -6.34 -6.52
N MET A 88 15.67 -7.66 -6.72
CA MET A 88 16.79 -8.37 -7.35
C MET A 88 17.02 -7.93 -8.80
N GLN A 89 15.97 -7.55 -9.52
CA GLN A 89 16.09 -7.08 -10.89
C GLN A 89 16.64 -5.65 -10.98
N TRP A 90 16.33 -4.77 -10.02
CA TRP A 90 16.68 -3.34 -10.13
C TRP A 90 17.84 -2.92 -9.26
N CYS A 91 17.87 -3.36 -8.01
CA CYS A 91 18.79 -2.86 -7.00
C CYS A 91 20.11 -3.64 -6.96
N VAL A 92 20.12 -4.85 -7.52
CA VAL A 92 21.29 -5.74 -7.55
C VAL A 92 21.99 -5.61 -8.91
N PRO A 93 23.30 -5.93 -9.02
CA PRO A 93 24.01 -5.90 -10.30
C PRO A 93 23.26 -6.69 -11.41
N PRO A 94 23.20 -6.16 -12.63
CA PRO A 94 24.02 -5.05 -13.15
C PRO A 94 23.40 -3.65 -12.98
N HIS A 95 22.16 -3.52 -12.50
CA HIS A 95 21.42 -2.27 -12.58
C HIS A 95 21.72 -1.30 -11.44
N ASN A 96 21.94 -1.80 -10.21
CA ASN A 96 22.36 -1.02 -9.04
C ASN A 96 21.51 0.25 -8.80
N ILE A 97 20.20 0.18 -9.04
CA ILE A 97 19.27 1.28 -8.81
C ILE A 97 19.06 1.42 -7.30
N VAL A 98 19.26 2.61 -6.77
CA VAL A 98 19.05 2.93 -5.35
C VAL A 98 17.89 3.91 -5.24
N PHE A 99 16.92 3.58 -4.39
CA PHE A 99 15.79 4.45 -4.09
C PHE A 99 16.00 5.21 -2.78
N ASP A 100 15.75 6.51 -2.80
CA ASP A 100 15.86 7.42 -1.65
C ASP A 100 14.58 8.25 -1.43
N ARG A 101 14.53 9.04 -0.34
CA ARG A 101 13.36 9.86 0.00
C ARG A 101 13.11 11.03 -0.94
N ASN A 102 14.12 11.44 -1.72
CA ASN A 102 14.00 12.53 -2.67
C ASN A 102 13.47 12.05 -4.02
N ASP A 103 13.38 10.74 -4.24
CA ASP A 103 12.81 10.18 -5.45
C ASP A 103 11.32 10.50 -5.57
N THR A 104 10.93 10.91 -6.77
CA THR A 104 9.53 11.15 -7.11
C THR A 104 9.04 10.05 -8.03
N TYR A 105 8.03 9.32 -7.59
CA TYR A 105 7.39 8.26 -8.36
C TYR A 105 6.12 8.77 -9.06
N LEU A 106 6.09 8.67 -10.39
CA LEU A 106 4.92 9.01 -11.19
C LEU A 106 3.97 7.80 -11.28
N SER A 107 2.94 7.80 -10.44
CA SER A 107 1.81 6.85 -10.54
C SER A 107 0.94 7.21 -11.74
N PHE A 108 1.04 6.43 -12.82
CA PHE A 108 0.23 6.66 -14.02
C PHE A 108 -0.86 5.61 -14.23
N LEU A 109 -0.70 4.40 -13.67
CA LEU A 109 -1.76 3.40 -13.71
C LEU A 109 -2.76 3.66 -12.58
N SER A 110 -3.96 3.14 -12.74
CA SER A 110 -4.92 3.09 -11.64
C SER A 110 -4.34 2.25 -10.51
N LEU A 111 -4.51 2.70 -9.27
CA LEU A 111 -4.12 1.96 -8.07
C LEU A 111 -4.85 0.60 -7.95
N ALA A 112 -5.94 0.38 -8.70
CA ALA A 112 -6.57 -0.93 -8.81
C ALA A 112 -5.75 -1.95 -9.62
N HIS A 113 -4.78 -1.48 -10.40
CA HIS A 113 -3.91 -2.32 -11.22
C HIS A 113 -2.81 -2.94 -10.33
N VAL A 114 -2.71 -4.26 -10.34
CA VAL A 114 -1.76 -4.99 -9.46
C VAL A 114 -0.31 -4.58 -9.65
N TYR A 115 0.07 -4.16 -10.87
CA TYR A 115 1.43 -3.65 -11.13
C TYR A 115 1.70 -2.34 -10.39
N GLU A 116 0.75 -1.40 -10.37
CA GLU A 116 0.89 -0.12 -9.67
C GLU A 116 1.06 -0.33 -8.16
N GLN A 117 0.24 -1.22 -7.59
CA GLN A 117 0.36 -1.64 -6.20
C GLN A 117 1.73 -2.23 -5.88
N LEU A 118 2.25 -3.08 -6.76
CA LEU A 118 3.54 -3.73 -6.54
C LEU A 118 4.70 -2.71 -6.62
N LEU A 119 4.67 -1.78 -7.57
CA LEU A 119 5.65 -0.70 -7.67
C LEU A 119 5.65 0.17 -6.43
N GLN A 120 4.47 0.66 -6.02
CA GLN A 120 4.33 1.55 -4.88
C GLN A 120 4.86 0.90 -3.59
N VAL A 121 4.47 -0.35 -3.31
CA VAL A 121 4.92 -1.05 -2.10
C VAL A 121 6.42 -1.37 -2.16
N THR A 122 6.96 -1.70 -3.35
CA THR A 122 8.40 -1.94 -3.52
C THR A 122 9.21 -0.70 -3.20
N LEU A 123 8.81 0.47 -3.72
CA LEU A 123 9.51 1.74 -3.47
C LEU A 123 9.47 2.11 -1.98
N ILE A 124 8.28 2.08 -1.36
CA ILE A 124 8.12 2.41 0.06
C ILE A 124 9.00 1.51 0.93
N VAL A 125 8.94 0.20 0.73
CA VAL A 125 9.68 -0.75 1.56
C VAL A 125 11.18 -0.62 1.33
N THR A 126 11.63 -0.42 0.09
CA THR A 126 13.07 -0.30 -0.21
C THR A 126 13.66 0.95 0.43
N VAL A 127 12.97 2.10 0.34
CA VAL A 127 13.41 3.34 1.02
C VAL A 127 13.45 3.13 2.54
N MET A 128 12.41 2.53 3.12
CA MET A 128 12.37 2.24 4.57
C MET A 128 13.48 1.27 5.02
N MET A 129 13.84 0.28 4.19
CA MET A 129 14.93 -0.65 4.48
C MET A 129 16.29 0.04 4.40
N CYS A 130 16.55 0.83 3.35
CA CYS A 130 17.79 1.59 3.21
C CYS A 130 18.01 2.49 4.44
N GLU A 131 16.99 3.22 4.89
CA GLU A 131 17.11 4.10 6.05
C GLU A 131 17.35 3.37 7.37
N ARG A 132 16.69 2.23 7.57
CA ARG A 132 16.93 1.42 8.76
C ARG A 132 18.36 0.91 8.80
N LEU A 133 18.89 0.45 7.66
CA LEU A 133 20.27 0.00 7.55
C LEU A 133 21.27 1.15 7.76
N LEU A 134 20.99 2.33 7.22
CA LEU A 134 21.82 3.53 7.44
C LEU A 134 21.79 4.00 8.90
N ALA A 135 20.62 3.95 9.55
CA ALA A 135 20.46 4.29 10.96
C ALA A 135 21.16 3.28 11.88
N GLU A 136 21.07 1.97 11.59
CA GLU A 136 21.79 0.92 12.32
C GLU A 136 23.30 1.05 12.18
N LYS A 137 23.79 1.56 11.05
CA LYS A 137 25.21 1.85 10.79
C LYS A 137 25.67 3.23 11.29
N GLY A 138 24.79 4.02 11.94
CA GLY A 138 25.15 5.30 12.57
C GLY A 138 25.36 6.47 11.59
N TRP A 139 24.77 6.41 10.40
CA TRP A 139 24.89 7.49 9.40
C TRP A 139 23.90 8.64 9.72
N GLU A 140 24.40 9.76 10.25
CA GLU A 140 23.63 10.99 10.36
C GLU A 140 23.71 11.76 9.03
N GLY A 141 22.56 11.91 8.36
CA GLY A 141 22.45 12.40 6.99
C GLY A 141 23.25 13.67 6.69
N GLY A 142 24.26 13.54 5.82
CA GLY A 142 24.85 14.68 5.13
C GLY A 142 23.90 15.19 4.05
N GLU A 143 23.65 16.50 4.04
CA GLU A 143 22.88 17.18 3.00
C GLU A 143 23.42 16.79 1.61
N SER A 144 22.58 16.19 0.78
CA SER A 144 22.91 15.85 -0.61
C SER A 144 22.90 17.10 -1.48
N GLY A 145 23.93 17.95 -1.32
CA GLY A 145 24.31 18.93 -2.33
C GLY A 145 24.93 18.20 -3.52
N GLY A 146 24.33 18.36 -4.70
CA GLY A 146 24.70 17.67 -5.93
C GLY A 146 26.20 17.66 -6.23
N LYS A 147 26.86 16.57 -5.88
CA LYS A 147 28.19 16.21 -6.37
C LYS A 147 28.26 14.69 -6.43
N GLY A 148 28.64 14.17 -7.61
CA GLY A 148 28.51 12.77 -8.00
C GLY A 148 28.81 11.77 -6.88
N ARG A 149 27.88 10.82 -6.69
CA ARG A 149 28.07 9.66 -5.80
C ARG A 149 29.25 8.86 -6.34
N ASN A 150 30.38 8.93 -5.65
CA ASN A 150 31.56 8.14 -5.98
C ASN A 150 31.33 6.68 -5.58
N GLU A 151 32.07 5.77 -6.21
CA GLU A 151 32.01 4.30 -6.09
C GLU A 151 32.05 3.72 -4.65
N ALA A 152 32.26 4.55 -3.63
CA ALA A 152 32.26 4.14 -2.22
C ALA A 152 30.86 3.81 -1.65
N ASP A 153 29.77 4.32 -2.24
CA ASP A 153 28.40 4.01 -1.78
C ASP A 153 27.92 2.61 -2.21
N LEU A 154 28.62 1.96 -3.15
CA LEU A 154 28.30 0.62 -3.65
C LEU A 154 28.75 -0.52 -2.72
N VAL A 155 29.59 -0.26 -1.72
CA VAL A 155 30.13 -1.29 -0.81
C VAL A 155 29.15 -1.62 0.34
N LEU A 156 27.93 -1.10 0.30
CA LEU A 156 26.95 -1.27 1.37
C LEU A 156 26.31 -2.67 1.45
N PHE A 157 26.58 -3.57 0.49
CA PHE A 157 25.94 -4.88 0.37
C PHE A 157 26.91 -6.03 0.00
N ASP A 158 28.11 -6.07 0.58
CA ASP A 158 28.89 -7.31 0.73
C ASP A 158 28.60 -8.00 2.07
#